data_AF-A0A3S0TA22-F1
#
_entry.id   AF-A0A3S0TA22-F1
#
_cell.length_a   1.000
_cell.length_b   1.000
_cell.length_c   1.000
_cell.angle_alpha   90.00
_cell.angle_beta   90.00
_cell.angle_gamma   90.00
#
_symmetry.space_group_name_H-M   'P 1'
#
loop_
_entity.id
_entity.type
_entity.pdbx_description
1 polymer ?
#
loop_
_entity_poly.entity_id
_entity_poly.type
_entity_poly.pdbx_seq_one_letter_code
_entity_poly.pdbx_strand_id
1 'polypeptide(L)' 'MQGTTDLQVTADNATLLASAQPGAKLVMIDGMNHALRKAPADRAANFATYRNPRLPLAKELVPALSAFVSAH' A
#
# COMPACT_ATOMS: atom_id res chain seq x y z
N MET A 1 3.97 -4.51 -3.09
CA MET A 1 2.68 -4.23 -2.42
C MET A 1 2.36 -2.77 -2.70
N GLN A 2 1.10 -2.44 -2.94
CA GLN A 2 0.69 -1.08 -3.32
C GLN A 2 -0.62 -0.70 -2.63
N GLY A 3 -0.75 0.54 -2.19
CA GLY A 3 -1.98 1.06 -1.62
C GLY A 3 -2.92 1.69 -2.66
N THR A 4 -4.23 1.49 -2.54
CA THR A 4 -5.22 2.07 -3.48
C THR A 4 -5.47 3.57 -3.27
N THR A 5 -5.04 4.12 -2.14
CA THR A 5 -5.14 5.56 -1.81
C THR A 5 -3.77 6.21 -1.65
N ASP A 6 -2.73 5.62 -2.24
CA ASP A 6 -1.45 6.28 -2.38
C ASP A 6 -1.59 7.41 -3.41
N LEU A 7 -1.43 8.65 -2.92
CA LEU A 7 -1.52 9.87 -3.73
C LEU A 7 -0.17 10.31 -4.30
N GLN A 8 0.94 9.68 -3.89
CA GLN A 8 2.30 9.96 -4.36
C GLN A 8 2.70 9.01 -5.50
N VAL A 9 2.26 7.75 -5.44
CA VAL A 9 2.51 6.72 -6.45
C VAL A 9 1.20 6.03 -6.80
N THR A 10 0.83 6.03 -8.08
CA THR A 10 -0.45 5.47 -8.54
C THR A 10 -0.45 3.94 -8.55
N ALA A 11 -1.64 3.34 -8.44
CA ALA A 11 -1.82 1.90 -8.57
C ALA A 11 -1.33 1.34 -9.92
N ASP A 12 -1.46 2.13 -10.99
CA ASP A 12 -1.06 1.74 -12.34
C ASP A 12 0.44 1.42 -12.44
N ASN A 13 1.28 2.15 -11.71
CA ASN A 13 2.71 1.86 -11.67
C ASN A 13 3.00 0.46 -11.14
N ALA A 14 2.25 0.02 -10.11
CA ALA A 14 2.40 -1.32 -9.55
C ALA A 14 1.89 -2.41 -10.51
N THR A 15 0.80 -2.14 -11.22
CA THR A 15 0.29 -3.04 -12.27
C THR A 15 1.29 -3.19 -13.42
N LEU A 16 1.87 -2.09 -13.89
CA LEU A 16 2.89 -2.10 -14.94
C LEU A 16 4.15 -2.86 -14.51
N LEU A 17 4.63 -2.62 -13.29
CA LEU A 17 5.80 -3.32 -12.75
C LEU A 17 5.56 -4.84 -12.62
N ALA A 18 4.39 -5.25 -12.13
CA ALA A 18 4.02 -6.65 -12.03
C ALA A 18 3.91 -7.32 -13.41
N SER A 19 3.41 -6.59 -14.41
CA SER A 19 3.32 -7.08 -15.79
C SER A 19 4.69 -7.25 -16.44
N ALA A 20 5.67 -6.42 -16.06
CA ALA A 20 7.04 -6.46 -16.58
C ALA A 20 7.91 -7.58 -15.95
N GLN A 21 7.52 -8.13 -14.80
CA GLN A 21 8.24 -9.21 -14.11
C GLN A 21 7.29 -10.39 -13.85
N PRO A 22 7.27 -11.42 -14.72
CA PRO A 22 6.35 -12.56 -14.59
C PRO A 22 6.42 -13.32 -13.26
N GLY A 23 7.56 -13.26 -12.55
CA GLY A 23 7.70 -13.86 -11.21
C GLY A 23 7.20 -12.98 -10.05
N ALA A 24 6.79 -11.73 -10.32
CA ALA A 24 6.37 -10.80 -9.28
C ALA A 24 4.96 -11.13 -8.78
N LYS A 25 4.78 -11.03 -7.46
CA LYS A 25 3.46 -11.11 -6.82
C LYS A 25 2.99 -9.70 -6.47
N LEU A 26 1.94 -9.23 -7.13
CA LEU A 26 1.29 -7.96 -6.80
C LEU A 26 0.23 -8.16 -5.72
N VAL A 27 0.31 -7.34 -4.67
CA VAL A 27 -0.70 -7.25 -3.61
C VAL A 27 -1.17 -5.80 -3.53
N MET A 28 -2.44 -5.58 -3.82
CA MET A 28 -3.12 -4.30 -3.63
C MET A 28 -3.77 -4.27 -2.25
N ILE A 29 -3.48 -3.24 -1.46
CA ILE A 29 -4.06 -3.05 -0.13
C ILE A 29 -5.03 -1.88 -0.21
N ASP A 30 -6.32 -2.20 -0.05
CA ASP A 30 -7.38 -1.20 -0.14
C ASP A 30 -7.20 -0.10 0.92
N GLY A 31 -7.48 1.15 0.57
CA GLY A 31 -7.41 2.30 1.48
C GLY A 31 -6.02 2.58 2.05
N MET A 32 -4.96 1.89 1.64
CA MET A 32 -3.61 2.16 2.13
C MET A 32 -3.01 3.33 1.35
N ASN A 33 -2.33 4.25 2.06
CA ASN A 33 -1.58 5.34 1.44
C ASN A 33 -0.06 5.07 1.42
N HIS A 34 0.70 6.05 0.94
CA HIS A 34 2.15 5.97 0.85
C HIS A 34 2.85 5.70 2.20
N ALA A 35 2.31 6.25 3.28
CA ALA A 35 2.82 6.05 4.64
C ALA A 35 2.43 4.68 5.23
N LEU A 36 1.87 3.78 4.42
CA LEU A 36 1.48 2.41 4.78
C LEU A 36 0.34 2.33 5.80
N ARG A 37 -0.50 3.37 5.87
CA ARG A 37 -1.64 3.49 6.79
C ARG A 37 -2.95 3.51 6.00
N LYS A 38 -4.05 3.10 6.64
CA LYS A 38 -5.37 3.32 6.08
C LYS A 38 -5.67 4.83 6.05
N ALA A 39 -6.10 5.34 4.92
CA ALA A 39 -6.39 6.74 4.69
C ALA A 39 -7.55 6.91 3.70
N PRO A 40 -8.35 7.99 3.82
CA PRO A 40 -9.37 8.30 2.82
C PRO A 40 -8.77 8.63 1.45
N ALA A 41 -9.58 8.54 0.39
CA ALA A 41 -9.21 9.01 -0.94
C ALA A 41 -9.16 10.55 -1.03
N ASP A 42 -9.88 11.26 -0.15
CA ASP A 42 -9.79 12.72 -0.04
C ASP A 42 -8.36 13.15 0.27
N ARG A 43 -7.82 14.07 -0.55
CA ARG A 43 -6.42 14.45 -0.49
C ARG A 43 -6.03 15.06 0.85
N ALA A 44 -6.82 16.00 1.36
CA ALA A 44 -6.50 16.69 2.61
C ALA A 44 -6.55 15.74 3.80
N ALA A 45 -7.60 14.93 3.89
CA ALA A 45 -7.76 13.92 4.94
C ALA A 45 -6.66 12.84 4.87
N ASN A 46 -6.25 12.43 3.67
CA ASN A 46 -5.17 11.46 3.49
C ASN A 46 -3.84 12.02 4.01
N PHE A 47 -3.45 13.23 3.60
CA PHE A 47 -2.22 13.86 4.06
C PHE A 47 -2.23 14.14 5.57
N ALA A 48 -3.39 14.40 6.17
CA ALA A 48 -3.51 14.56 7.62
C ALA A 48 -3.06 13.30 8.39
N THR A 49 -3.19 12.09 7.80
CA THR A 49 -2.76 10.83 8.43
C THR A 49 -1.24 10.76 8.66
N TYR A 50 -0.43 11.48 7.88
CA TYR A 50 1.04 11.45 7.96
C TYR A 50 1.55 12.04 9.28
N ARG A 51 0.78 12.96 9.86
CA ARG A 51 1.13 13.65 11.10
C ARG A 51 0.54 12.98 12.34
N ASN A 52 -0.17 11.85 12.18
CA ASN A 52 -0.78 11.13 13.28
C ASN A 52 0.01 9.85 13.62
N PRO A 53 0.92 9.89 14.60
CA PRO A 53 1.75 8.73 14.95
C PRO A 53 0.95 7.59 15.62
N ARG A 54 -0.28 7.86 16.08
CA ARG A 54 -1.13 6.86 16.75
C ARG A 54 -1.89 5.97 15.78
N LEU A 55 -1.95 6.32 14.49
CA LEU A 55 -2.53 5.42 13.51
C LEU A 55 -1.66 4.15 13.44
N PRO A 56 -2.25 2.95 13.31
CA PRO A 56 -1.49 1.76 13.02
C PRO A 56 -1.12 1.70 11.53
N LEU A 57 -0.31 0.72 11.16
CA LEU A 57 -0.17 0.31 9.75
C LEU A 57 -1.50 -0.27 9.26
N ALA A 58 -1.70 -0.33 7.94
CA ALA A 58 -2.79 -1.09 7.35
C ALA A 58 -2.72 -2.56 7.84
N LYS A 59 -3.82 -3.08 8.37
CA LYS A 59 -3.84 -4.37 9.09
C LYS A 59 -3.43 -5.54 8.19
N GLU A 60 -3.70 -5.41 6.90
CA GLU A 60 -3.41 -6.39 5.85
C GLU A 60 -1.92 -6.41 5.45
N LEU A 61 -1.18 -5.33 5.71
CA LEU A 61 0.20 -5.18 5.27
C LEU A 61 1.14 -6.20 5.91
N VAL A 62 1.13 -6.28 7.24
CA VAL A 62 2.06 -7.16 7.98
C VAL A 62 1.83 -8.64 7.62
N PRO A 63 0.58 -9.16 7.62
CA PRO A 63 0.31 -10.52 7.17
C PRO A 63 0.77 -10.78 5.73
N ALA A 64 0.49 -9.87 4.79
CA ALA A 64 0.92 -10.02 3.40
C ALA A 64 2.45 -10.06 3.28
N LEU A 65 3.15 -9.20 4.02
CA LEU A 65 4.62 -9.13 4.00
C LEU A 65 5.24 -10.37 4.63
N SER A 66 4.74 -10.82 5.77
CA SER A 66 5.20 -12.05 6.42
C SER A 66 5.00 -13.26 5.51
N ALA A 67 3.87 -13.34 4.81
CA ALA A 67 3.62 -14.41 3.85
C ALA A 67 4.58 -14.35 2.65
N PHE A 68 4.89 -13.16 2.14
CA PHE A 68 5.88 -12.99 1.08
C PHE A 68 7.27 -13.47 1.50
N VAL A 69 7.74 -13.02 2.67
CA VAL A 69 9.07 -13.37 3.19
C VAL A 69 9.17 -14.85 3.57
N SER A 70 8.10 -15.47 4.06
CA SER A 70 8.15 -16.90 4.42
C SER A 70 8.09 -17.83 3.20
N ALA A 71 7.64 -17.33 2.05
CA ALA A 71 7.43 -18.12 0.84
C ALA A 71 8.63 -18.08 -0.13
N HIS A 72 9.67 -17.30 0.15
CA HIS A 72 10.86 -17.13 -0.69
C HIS A 72 12.10 -17.02 0.20
#